data_AF-A0A7C3H831-F1
#
_entry.id   AF-A0A7C3H831-F1
#
_cell.length_a   1.000
_cell.length_b   1.000
_cell.length_c   1.000
_cell.angle_alpha   90.00
_cell.angle_beta   90.00
_cell.angle_gamma   90.00
#
_symmetry.space_group_name_H-M   'P 1'
#
loop_
_entity.id
_entity.type
_entity.pdbx_description
1 polymer ?
#
loop_
_entity_poly.entity_id
_entity_poly.type
_entity_poly.pdbx_seq_one_letter_code
_entity_poly.pdbx_strand_id
1 'polypeptide(L)'
;MQTKTLTTILVILILLAACGQSDDASPPVPPEETAVPEAETPLLTWEQLKNAAYTLPMEMGGPEDGRIPLENGEFSVAAAPGSASMNRFFLYPGVAYGDLDGDGREDALVILINNSAGSGNFYHLIPVRNSDGQPQPLNAAFIGDRVIIEQLRVADGQAQLLFRTYRPEETFGSTPTLQVDRRYVLQGDVLELLSEETLNANELVNDTETEPVIPIELPETGGAVSYTGQTGPFALDRYTVFLTAGQEVSVTLTAAHQDAFLSIFGLETGDVLLRVREEQASWQGVIPETQEYAVNVFAVGAETEYTLTIEAGESDTAVPPPPPVKPEGVGNAVYLTFDDGPLSPYTGQILDLLAQYNARATFFIIGVNAQASPEQLQAIEQGGHTLANHTWNHESLAGMSQAAFNQTVLQAEQAIGPAAAPCLRPPYGATDAFTRAYAAELGYEIVMWNIDTLDWSQPGVEAIVASVTDNVYPGAIVLMHDGGGNRAQTVAALEIILSNLSSQGYALEALCQ
;
A
#
# COMPACT_ATOMS: atom_id res chain seq x y z
N MET A 1 -37.03 -54.29 -58.60
CA MET A 1 -37.08 -55.76 -58.80
C MET A 1 -35.67 -56.26 -59.08
N GLN A 2 -35.38 -57.54 -58.78
CA GLN A 2 -34.33 -58.43 -59.36
C GLN A 2 -32.96 -57.80 -59.76
N THR A 3 -31.83 -58.03 -59.07
CA THR A 3 -31.03 -59.26 -58.81
C THR A 3 -30.11 -59.78 -59.94
N LYS A 4 -28.78 -59.72 -59.69
CA LYS A 4 -27.72 -60.62 -60.20
C LYS A 4 -27.43 -60.52 -61.73
N THR A 5 -26.37 -61.08 -62.34
CA THR A 5 -25.38 -62.12 -61.91
C THR A 5 -23.99 -61.94 -62.56
N LEU A 6 -22.98 -62.68 -62.07
CA LEU A 6 -21.59 -62.80 -62.55
C LEU A 6 -21.44 -63.43 -63.95
N THR A 7 -20.25 -63.27 -64.57
CA THR A 7 -19.42 -64.30 -65.27
C THR A 7 -17.99 -63.70 -65.36
N THR A 8 -16.89 -64.19 -64.75
CA THR A 8 -16.22 -65.52 -64.60
C THR A 8 -15.18 -65.80 -65.71
N ILE A 9 -14.17 -66.68 -65.45
CA ILE A 9 -13.10 -67.22 -66.38
C ILE A 9 -11.80 -66.37 -66.43
N LEU A 10 -10.53 -66.83 -66.34
CA LEU A 10 -9.74 -68.07 -65.97
C LEU A 10 -8.24 -67.60 -65.83
N VAL A 11 -7.17 -68.25 -65.29
CA VAL A 11 -6.90 -69.31 -64.27
C VAL A 11 -5.36 -69.64 -64.24
N ILE A 12 -4.84 -70.22 -63.14
CA ILE A 12 -3.50 -70.90 -62.96
C ILE A 12 -2.23 -70.00 -62.96
N LEU A 13 -1.06 -70.37 -62.37
CA LEU A 13 -0.71 -71.00 -61.06
C LEU A 13 0.84 -71.08 -60.91
N ILE A 14 1.30 -71.32 -59.66
CA ILE A 14 2.63 -71.86 -59.24
C ILE A 14 3.83 -70.91 -59.10
N LEU A 15 4.38 -71.01 -57.89
CA LEU A 15 5.58 -70.44 -57.27
C LEU A 15 6.89 -70.71 -58.02
N LEU A 16 7.90 -69.88 -57.76
CA LEU A 16 9.10 -70.28 -57.01
C LEU A 16 9.77 -69.04 -56.37
N ALA A 17 10.51 -69.23 -55.27
CA ALA A 17 10.99 -68.16 -54.40
C ALA A 17 12.53 -68.15 -54.25
N ALA A 18 13.12 -66.95 -54.16
CA ALA A 18 14.49 -66.73 -53.72
C ALA A 18 14.62 -65.35 -53.03
N CYS A 19 15.43 -65.30 -51.98
CA CYS A 19 15.63 -64.22 -51.01
C CYS A 19 16.09 -62.86 -51.59
N GLY A 20 15.91 -61.75 -50.85
CA GLY A 20 16.67 -60.52 -51.15
C GLY A 20 16.33 -59.19 -50.44
N GLN A 21 16.18 -59.17 -49.11
CA GLN A 21 16.17 -57.94 -48.26
C GLN A 21 15.10 -56.86 -48.53
N SER A 22 14.91 -55.97 -47.56
CA SER A 22 13.92 -54.89 -47.57
C SER A 22 14.58 -53.56 -47.19
N ASP A 23 14.81 -52.70 -48.17
CA ASP A 23 15.20 -51.31 -47.94
C ASP A 23 13.94 -50.46 -47.83
N ASP A 24 13.58 -50.07 -46.61
CA ASP A 24 12.51 -49.11 -46.33
C ASP A 24 13.12 -47.72 -46.19
N ALA A 25 12.77 -46.82 -47.11
CA ALA A 25 13.35 -45.49 -47.22
C ALA A 25 12.27 -44.47 -47.61
N SER A 26 11.52 -44.01 -46.61
CA SER A 26 10.65 -42.85 -46.76
C SER A 26 11.47 -41.60 -47.12
N PRO A 27 10.92 -40.65 -47.91
CA PRO A 27 11.62 -39.41 -48.24
C PRO A 27 11.88 -38.57 -46.97
N PRO A 28 12.94 -37.74 -46.96
CA PRO A 28 13.24 -36.90 -45.80
C PRO A 28 12.11 -35.90 -45.55
N VAL A 29 11.63 -35.88 -44.31
CA VAL A 29 10.76 -34.81 -43.80
C VAL A 29 11.57 -33.49 -43.87
N PRO A 30 10.98 -32.35 -44.24
CA PRO A 30 11.63 -31.05 -44.09
C PRO A 30 12.09 -30.85 -42.64
N PRO A 31 13.19 -30.11 -42.39
CA PRO A 31 13.49 -29.70 -41.02
C PRO A 31 12.28 -28.96 -40.46
N GLU A 32 11.80 -29.39 -39.30
CA GLU A 32 10.76 -28.72 -38.55
C GLU A 32 11.24 -27.30 -38.27
N GLU A 33 10.51 -26.30 -38.78
CA GLU A 33 10.86 -24.90 -38.62
C GLU A 33 10.65 -24.56 -37.14
N THR A 34 11.73 -24.65 -36.37
CA THR A 34 11.73 -24.37 -34.94
C THR A 34 11.17 -22.97 -34.76
N ALA A 35 9.95 -22.88 -34.21
CA ALA A 35 9.34 -21.61 -33.89
C ALA A 35 10.34 -20.79 -33.09
N VAL A 36 10.76 -19.64 -33.64
CA VAL A 36 11.35 -18.59 -32.83
C VAL A 36 10.30 -18.31 -31.77
N PRO A 37 10.60 -18.39 -30.46
CA PRO A 37 9.63 -18.03 -29.44
C PRO A 37 9.15 -16.62 -29.78
N GLU A 38 7.83 -16.43 -29.85
CA GLU A 38 7.27 -15.08 -29.96
C GLU A 38 7.86 -14.28 -28.81
N ALA A 39 8.51 -13.15 -29.13
CA ALA A 39 9.17 -12.34 -28.13
C ALA A 39 8.10 -11.87 -27.14
N GLU A 40 8.21 -12.31 -25.88
CA GLU A 40 7.25 -12.01 -24.82
C GLU A 40 6.97 -10.51 -24.83
N THR A 41 5.71 -10.13 -25.08
CA THR A 41 5.36 -8.72 -25.26
C THR A 41 5.66 -8.00 -23.95
N PRO A 42 6.52 -6.96 -23.95
CA PRO A 42 6.92 -6.31 -22.71
C PRO A 42 5.69 -5.73 -21.99
N LEU A 43 5.46 -6.21 -20.77
CA LEU A 43 4.43 -5.68 -19.87
C LEU A 43 4.78 -4.25 -19.47
N LEU A 44 3.75 -3.44 -19.23
CA LEU A 44 3.94 -2.13 -18.59
C LEU A 44 4.38 -2.35 -17.14
N THR A 45 5.32 -1.54 -16.65
CA THR A 45 5.77 -1.59 -15.25
C THR A 45 5.29 -0.39 -14.46
N TRP A 46 5.14 -0.56 -13.15
CA TRP A 46 4.79 0.53 -12.22
C TRP A 46 5.77 1.71 -12.32
N GLU A 47 7.05 1.45 -12.56
CA GLU A 47 8.07 2.49 -12.77
C GLU A 47 7.85 3.30 -14.06
N GLN A 48 7.35 2.67 -15.13
CA GLN A 48 6.97 3.40 -16.35
C GLN A 48 5.71 4.25 -16.14
N LEU A 49 4.73 3.74 -15.38
CA LEU A 49 3.49 4.45 -15.07
C LEU A 49 3.74 5.69 -14.20
N LYS A 50 4.56 5.55 -13.14
CA LYS A 50 5.01 6.65 -12.29
C LYS A 50 5.71 7.79 -13.06
N ASN A 51 6.33 7.51 -14.20
CA ASN A 51 7.05 8.52 -15.01
C ASN A 51 6.34 8.81 -16.35
N ALA A 52 5.06 8.45 -16.48
CA ALA A 52 4.24 8.75 -17.65
C ALA A 52 3.60 10.15 -17.58
N ALA A 53 3.11 10.65 -18.73
CA ALA A 53 2.42 11.92 -18.82
C ALA A 53 0.91 11.72 -19.07
N TYR A 54 0.10 12.12 -18.10
CA TYR A 54 -1.36 11.99 -18.10
C TYR A 54 -2.02 13.28 -18.60
N THR A 55 -3.33 13.25 -18.86
CA THR A 55 -4.11 14.43 -19.27
C THR A 55 -5.40 14.51 -18.48
N LEU A 56 -5.68 15.68 -17.88
CA LEU A 56 -6.95 16.00 -17.22
C LEU A 56 -7.55 17.29 -17.80
N PRO A 57 -8.89 17.45 -17.79
CA PRO A 57 -9.52 18.70 -18.22
C PRO A 57 -9.04 19.90 -17.40
N MET A 58 -8.77 21.03 -18.07
CA MET A 58 -8.28 22.27 -17.42
C MET A 58 -9.19 22.75 -16.28
N GLU A 59 -10.50 22.46 -16.33
CA GLU A 59 -11.47 22.76 -15.27
C GLU A 59 -11.13 22.10 -13.92
N MET A 60 -10.28 21.07 -13.91
CA MET A 60 -9.75 20.42 -12.71
C MET A 60 -8.49 21.11 -12.14
N GLY A 61 -8.06 22.25 -12.70
CA GLY A 61 -6.93 23.03 -12.17
C GLY A 61 -5.54 22.54 -12.58
N GLY A 62 -5.44 21.73 -13.65
CA GLY A 62 -4.15 21.40 -14.27
C GLY A 62 -3.54 22.57 -15.06
N PRO A 63 -2.37 22.37 -15.71
CA PRO A 63 -1.76 23.35 -16.61
C PRO A 63 -2.67 23.73 -17.80
N GLU A 64 -2.32 24.80 -18.52
CA GLU A 64 -3.14 25.32 -19.64
C GLU A 64 -3.30 24.33 -20.81
N ASP A 65 -2.41 23.35 -20.96
CA ASP A 65 -2.51 22.26 -21.95
C ASP A 65 -3.17 20.98 -21.38
N GLY A 66 -3.61 21.01 -20.12
CA GLY A 66 -4.20 19.87 -19.40
C GLY A 66 -3.22 18.74 -19.06
N ARG A 67 -1.92 18.89 -19.39
CA ARG A 67 -0.94 17.81 -19.34
C ARG A 67 -0.28 17.72 -17.97
N ILE A 68 -0.24 16.51 -17.44
CA ILE A 68 0.29 16.16 -16.11
C ILE A 68 1.50 15.22 -16.30
N PRO A 69 2.71 15.75 -16.57
CA PRO A 69 3.92 14.95 -16.67
C PRO A 69 4.40 14.55 -15.27
N LEU A 70 4.28 13.28 -14.90
CA LEU A 70 4.71 12.80 -13.59
C LEU A 70 6.21 12.51 -13.55
N GLU A 71 6.81 12.72 -12.38
CA GLU A 71 8.14 12.26 -12.00
C GLU A 71 7.99 11.45 -10.70
N ASN A 72 8.42 10.19 -10.69
CA ASN A 72 8.24 9.23 -9.58
C ASN A 72 6.78 9.04 -9.08
N GLY A 73 5.78 9.39 -9.90
CA GLY A 73 4.35 9.26 -9.60
C GLY A 73 3.64 10.60 -9.38
N GLU A 74 4.36 11.73 -9.45
CA GLU A 74 3.86 13.03 -8.97
C GLU A 74 4.13 14.21 -9.90
N PHE A 75 3.25 15.21 -9.83
CA PHE A 75 3.39 16.51 -10.49
C PHE A 75 2.73 17.62 -9.66
N SER A 76 3.33 18.81 -9.60
CA SER A 76 2.81 19.94 -8.82
C SER A 76 2.87 21.25 -9.61
N VAL A 77 1.79 22.02 -9.57
CA VAL A 77 1.68 23.33 -10.24
C VAL A 77 1.00 24.36 -9.32
N ALA A 78 1.36 25.63 -9.43
CA ALA A 78 0.71 26.69 -8.65
C ALA A 78 -0.76 26.85 -9.07
N ALA A 79 -1.69 26.84 -8.11
CA ALA A 79 -3.14 26.86 -8.37
C ALA A 79 -3.64 28.12 -9.11
N ALA A 80 -2.82 29.18 -9.15
CA ALA A 80 -2.93 30.32 -10.04
C ALA A 80 -1.53 30.91 -10.26
N PRO A 81 -1.29 31.73 -11.31
CA PRO A 81 0.01 32.38 -11.54
C PRO A 81 0.45 33.24 -10.35
N GLY A 82 1.53 32.83 -9.66
CA GLY A 82 2.04 33.49 -8.46
C GLY A 82 1.34 33.10 -7.15
N SER A 83 0.48 32.07 -7.16
CA SER A 83 -0.10 31.47 -5.97
C SER A 83 0.94 30.76 -5.11
N ALA A 84 0.81 30.85 -3.78
CA ALA A 84 1.52 30.00 -2.83
C ALA A 84 0.82 28.65 -2.61
N SER A 85 -0.48 28.58 -2.90
CA SER A 85 -1.25 27.32 -2.95
C SER A 85 -0.94 26.57 -4.23
N MET A 86 -0.68 25.26 -4.10
CA MET A 86 -0.37 24.35 -5.21
C MET A 86 -1.54 23.40 -5.46
N ASN A 87 -1.79 23.09 -6.73
CA ASN A 87 -2.54 21.90 -7.13
C ASN A 87 -1.53 20.76 -7.32
N ARG A 88 -1.78 19.63 -6.66
CA ARG A 88 -0.88 18.47 -6.61
C ARG A 88 -1.56 17.27 -7.26
N PHE A 89 -0.87 16.63 -8.19
CA PHE A 89 -1.33 15.48 -8.94
C PHE A 89 -0.43 14.29 -8.61
N PHE A 90 -1.00 13.17 -8.22
CA PHE A 90 -0.24 11.98 -7.84
C PHE A 90 -1.00 10.72 -8.22
N LEU A 91 -0.30 9.70 -8.69
CA LEU A 91 -0.92 8.39 -8.82
C LEU A 91 -1.31 7.90 -7.43
N TYR A 92 -2.52 7.35 -7.32
CA TYR A 92 -2.82 6.43 -6.25
C TYR A 92 -1.92 5.20 -6.45
N PRO A 93 -1.15 4.75 -5.43
CA PRO A 93 -0.52 3.44 -5.50
C PRO A 93 -1.61 2.40 -5.75
N GLY A 94 -1.44 1.62 -6.80
CA GLY A 94 -2.50 0.79 -7.35
C GLY A 94 -2.60 0.93 -8.86
N VAL A 95 -2.47 -0.21 -9.52
CA VAL A 95 -2.69 -0.42 -10.95
C VAL A 95 -3.44 -1.73 -11.08
N ALA A 96 -4.29 -1.91 -12.10
CA ALA A 96 -4.72 -3.23 -12.54
C ALA A 96 -4.24 -3.44 -13.98
N TYR A 97 -3.64 -4.61 -14.25
CA TYR A 97 -3.24 -5.00 -15.61
C TYR A 97 -4.30 -5.89 -16.25
N GLY A 98 -4.37 -5.87 -17.58
CA GLY A 98 -5.22 -6.75 -18.37
C GLY A 98 -5.59 -6.13 -19.72
N ASP A 99 -6.07 -6.96 -20.65
CA ASP A 99 -6.47 -6.54 -21.99
C ASP A 99 -7.76 -5.69 -21.95
N LEU A 100 -7.66 -4.39 -22.27
CA LEU A 100 -8.79 -3.45 -22.23
C LEU A 100 -9.37 -3.12 -23.61
N ASP A 101 -8.61 -3.22 -24.71
CA ASP A 101 -9.12 -2.94 -26.06
C ASP A 101 -9.22 -4.16 -27.01
N GLY A 102 -8.77 -5.33 -26.56
CA GLY A 102 -8.95 -6.61 -27.23
C GLY A 102 -7.85 -7.00 -28.21
N ASP A 103 -6.65 -6.40 -28.10
CA ASP A 103 -5.50 -6.72 -28.97
C ASP A 103 -4.68 -7.94 -28.51
N GLY A 104 -4.96 -8.47 -27.31
CA GLY A 104 -4.28 -9.63 -26.72
C GLY A 104 -3.08 -9.30 -25.85
N ARG A 105 -2.87 -8.02 -25.48
CA ARG A 105 -1.81 -7.56 -24.58
C ARG A 105 -2.39 -7.01 -23.28
N GLU A 106 -1.59 -7.00 -22.23
CA GLU A 106 -1.99 -6.33 -20.99
C GLU A 106 -1.75 -4.82 -21.09
N ASP A 107 -2.86 -4.07 -21.09
CA ASP A 107 -2.88 -2.65 -20.76
C ASP A 107 -2.78 -2.46 -19.24
N ALA A 108 -2.65 -1.20 -18.80
CA ALA A 108 -2.72 -0.84 -17.39
C ALA A 108 -3.91 0.09 -17.11
N LEU A 109 -4.50 -0.03 -15.93
CA LEU A 109 -5.57 0.80 -15.42
C LEU A 109 -5.10 1.44 -14.12
N VAL A 110 -4.97 2.76 -14.07
CA VAL A 110 -4.46 3.49 -12.89
C VAL A 110 -5.47 4.52 -12.39
N ILE A 111 -5.27 5.00 -11.16
CA ILE A 111 -6.03 6.13 -10.61
C ILE A 111 -5.08 7.30 -10.39
N LEU A 112 -5.39 8.44 -10.99
CA LEU A 112 -4.71 9.72 -10.75
C LEU A 112 -5.55 10.56 -9.78
N ILE A 113 -4.95 10.99 -8.68
CA ILE A 113 -5.56 11.88 -7.69
C ILE A 113 -5.08 13.31 -7.94
N ASN A 114 -5.99 14.26 -7.73
CA ASN A 114 -5.75 15.69 -7.79
C ASN A 114 -6.17 16.35 -6.47
N ASN A 115 -5.21 16.85 -5.70
CA ASN A 115 -5.45 17.70 -4.54
C ASN A 115 -5.44 19.17 -4.98
N SER A 116 -6.63 19.76 -5.12
CA SER A 116 -6.80 21.17 -5.49
C SER A 116 -6.71 22.08 -4.26
N ALA A 117 -5.51 22.23 -3.72
CA ALA A 117 -5.17 23.23 -2.69
C ALA A 117 -6.09 23.22 -1.43
N GLY A 118 -6.47 22.04 -0.94
CA GLY A 118 -7.36 21.88 0.22
C GLY A 118 -8.87 21.97 -0.08
N SER A 119 -9.27 21.95 -1.37
CA SER A 119 -10.69 21.90 -1.77
C SER A 119 -11.30 20.50 -1.77
N GLY A 120 -10.46 19.46 -1.72
CA GLY A 120 -10.83 18.04 -1.89
C GLY A 120 -9.67 17.23 -2.50
N ASN A 121 -9.85 15.92 -2.61
CA ASN A 121 -8.98 15.02 -3.35
C ASN A 121 -9.82 14.39 -4.46
N PHE A 122 -9.61 14.77 -5.72
CA PHE A 122 -10.43 14.35 -6.86
C PHE A 122 -9.78 13.15 -7.55
N TYR A 123 -10.50 12.02 -7.61
CA TYR A 123 -9.99 10.74 -8.09
C TYR A 123 -10.41 10.53 -9.54
N HIS A 124 -9.47 10.16 -10.41
CA HIS A 124 -9.67 9.98 -11.84
C HIS A 124 -9.16 8.61 -12.29
N LEU A 125 -10.02 7.76 -12.84
CA LEU A 125 -9.68 6.47 -13.41
C LEU A 125 -9.14 6.67 -14.84
N ILE A 126 -7.95 6.13 -15.15
CA ILE A 126 -7.29 6.32 -16.45
C ILE A 126 -6.77 4.99 -16.98
N PRO A 127 -7.24 4.52 -18.16
CA PRO A 127 -6.61 3.41 -18.85
C PRO A 127 -5.37 3.89 -19.61
N VAL A 128 -4.37 3.02 -19.69
CA VAL A 128 -3.04 3.26 -20.23
C VAL A 128 -2.71 2.12 -21.18
N ARG A 129 -2.82 2.40 -22.48
CA ARG A 129 -2.61 1.41 -23.55
C ARG A 129 -1.15 0.96 -23.62
N ASN A 130 -0.90 -0.32 -23.85
CA ASN A 130 0.43 -0.90 -23.96
C ASN A 130 0.95 -0.87 -25.42
N SER A 131 1.57 0.24 -25.79
CA SER A 131 2.16 0.44 -27.13
C SER A 131 3.57 -0.17 -27.21
N ASP A 132 3.67 -1.49 -27.36
CA ASP A 132 4.93 -2.26 -27.45
C ASP A 132 5.86 -2.05 -26.22
N GLY A 133 5.29 -2.11 -25.02
CA GLY A 133 6.01 -1.87 -23.75
C GLY A 133 6.23 -0.39 -23.44
N GLN A 134 5.47 0.52 -24.05
CA GLN A 134 5.46 1.95 -23.75
C GLN A 134 4.04 2.37 -23.28
N PRO A 135 3.90 3.04 -22.13
CA PRO A 135 2.59 3.44 -21.63
C PRO A 135 2.01 4.59 -22.46
N GLN A 136 0.78 4.43 -22.94
CA GLN A 136 0.00 5.47 -23.59
C GLN A 136 -1.27 5.78 -22.77
N PRO A 137 -1.23 6.72 -21.80
CA PRO A 137 -2.41 7.15 -21.07
C PRO A 137 -3.49 7.75 -22.00
N LEU A 138 -4.73 7.34 -21.79
CA LEU A 138 -5.90 7.77 -22.58
C LEU A 138 -6.75 8.77 -21.76
N ASN A 139 -8.02 8.97 -22.11
CA ASN A 139 -8.87 9.95 -21.42
C ASN A 139 -9.35 9.45 -20.05
N ALA A 140 -9.25 10.32 -19.05
CA ALA A 140 -9.66 10.05 -17.68
C ALA A 140 -11.19 10.07 -17.47
N ALA A 141 -11.71 9.09 -16.74
CA ALA A 141 -13.06 9.10 -16.17
C ALA A 141 -13.02 9.60 -14.72
N PHE A 142 -13.91 10.52 -14.34
CA PHE A 142 -13.97 11.03 -12.96
C PHE A 142 -14.69 10.06 -12.03
N ILE A 143 -14.07 9.72 -10.90
CA ILE A 143 -14.63 8.81 -9.89
C ILE A 143 -15.45 9.60 -8.87
N GLY A 144 -14.81 10.54 -8.16
CA GLY A 144 -15.41 11.27 -7.04
C GLY A 144 -14.38 12.11 -6.25
N ASP A 145 -14.82 12.70 -5.15
CA ASP A 145 -13.99 13.43 -4.19
C ASP A 145 -13.86 12.63 -2.88
N ARG A 146 -12.62 12.40 -2.43
CA ARG A 146 -12.25 11.67 -1.19
C ARG A 146 -12.97 10.33 -1.05
N VAL A 147 -12.88 9.53 -2.12
CA VAL A 147 -13.30 8.13 -2.13
C VAL A 147 -12.23 7.23 -1.53
N ILE A 148 -12.64 6.12 -0.92
CA ILE A 148 -11.75 5.02 -0.51
C ILE A 148 -11.87 3.95 -1.59
N ILE A 149 -10.77 3.60 -2.26
CA ILE A 149 -10.77 2.58 -3.32
C ILE A 149 -10.67 1.20 -2.66
N GLU A 150 -11.62 0.30 -2.89
CA GLU A 150 -11.63 -1.03 -2.26
C GLU A 150 -11.11 -2.12 -3.20
N GLN A 151 -11.35 -1.99 -4.51
CA GLN A 151 -10.82 -2.91 -5.53
C GLN A 151 -10.65 -2.17 -6.86
N LEU A 152 -9.56 -2.48 -7.56
CA LEU A 152 -9.32 -2.07 -8.94
C LEU A 152 -8.95 -3.32 -9.75
N ARG A 153 -9.67 -3.58 -10.85
CA ARG A 153 -9.54 -4.84 -11.61
C ARG A 153 -9.78 -4.63 -13.10
N VAL A 154 -9.11 -5.42 -13.93
CA VAL A 154 -9.43 -5.58 -15.36
C VAL A 154 -9.75 -7.06 -15.60
N ALA A 155 -10.89 -7.35 -16.23
CA ALA A 155 -11.28 -8.71 -16.60
C ALA A 155 -12.31 -8.69 -17.74
N ASP A 156 -12.29 -9.69 -18.62
CA ASP A 156 -13.25 -9.84 -19.73
C ASP A 156 -13.46 -8.56 -20.58
N GLY A 157 -12.38 -7.82 -20.84
CA GLY A 157 -12.40 -6.54 -21.58
C GLY A 157 -13.07 -5.38 -20.83
N GLN A 158 -13.21 -5.47 -19.51
CA GLN A 158 -13.88 -4.49 -18.67
C GLN A 158 -13.01 -4.06 -17.50
N ALA A 159 -13.04 -2.76 -17.21
CA ALA A 159 -12.51 -2.19 -15.98
C ALA A 159 -13.58 -2.25 -14.88
N GLN A 160 -13.26 -2.80 -13.72
CA GLN A 160 -14.12 -2.81 -12.52
C GLN A 160 -13.44 -2.01 -11.40
N LEU A 161 -14.22 -1.16 -10.74
CA LEU A 161 -13.80 -0.30 -9.64
C LEU A 161 -14.82 -0.40 -8.50
N LEU A 162 -14.41 -0.98 -7.38
CA LEU A 162 -15.16 -0.98 -6.13
C LEU A 162 -14.60 0.13 -5.22
N PHE A 163 -15.47 0.97 -4.64
CA PHE A 163 -15.05 2.07 -3.79
C PHE A 163 -16.15 2.52 -2.82
N ARG A 164 -15.74 3.13 -1.69
CA ARG A 164 -16.64 3.86 -0.77
C ARG A 164 -16.62 5.35 -1.06
N THR A 165 -17.81 5.95 -1.02
CA THR A 165 -18.05 7.40 -1.17
C THR A 165 -19.05 7.88 -0.10
N TYR A 166 -19.27 9.19 -0.03
CA TYR A 166 -20.13 9.80 0.99
C TYR A 166 -21.62 9.59 0.67
N ARG A 167 -22.40 9.17 1.68
CA ARG A 167 -23.87 9.25 1.64
C ARG A 167 -24.34 10.71 1.65
N PRO A 168 -25.54 11.03 1.12
CA PRO A 168 -26.10 12.40 1.19
C PRO A 168 -26.24 12.96 2.61
N GLU A 169 -26.31 12.08 3.62
CA GLU A 169 -26.40 12.40 5.05
C GLU A 169 -25.04 12.47 5.77
N GLU A 170 -23.95 11.98 5.14
CA GLU A 170 -22.61 11.95 5.73
C GLU A 170 -21.89 13.30 5.56
N THR A 171 -21.06 13.66 6.54
CA THR A 171 -20.26 14.88 6.47
C THR A 171 -18.87 14.57 5.96
N PHE A 172 -18.29 15.51 5.21
CA PHE A 172 -16.96 15.41 4.60
C PHE A 172 -15.77 15.28 5.58
N GLY A 173 -16.00 15.02 6.86
CA GLY A 173 -15.00 14.68 7.88
C GLY A 173 -15.24 13.33 8.59
N SER A 174 -16.25 12.54 8.18
CA SER A 174 -16.36 11.13 8.56
C SER A 174 -15.73 10.22 7.50
N THR A 175 -15.43 8.98 7.87
CA THR A 175 -15.09 7.92 6.89
C THR A 175 -16.33 7.67 5.99
N PRO A 176 -16.21 7.70 4.65
CA PRO A 176 -17.33 7.45 3.74
C PRO A 176 -17.82 6.00 3.81
N THR A 177 -19.14 5.76 3.84
CA THR A 177 -19.69 4.39 3.96
C THR A 177 -20.51 3.89 2.77
N LEU A 178 -20.79 4.70 1.75
CA LEU A 178 -21.59 4.27 0.61
C LEU A 178 -20.73 3.48 -0.38
N GLN A 179 -20.90 2.17 -0.43
CA GLN A 179 -20.14 1.27 -1.30
C GLN A 179 -20.75 1.19 -2.70
N VAL A 180 -19.90 1.33 -3.73
CA VAL A 180 -20.30 1.41 -5.14
C VAL A 180 -19.37 0.55 -6.01
N ASP A 181 -19.94 -0.40 -6.76
CA ASP A 181 -19.28 -1.06 -7.90
C ASP A 181 -19.57 -0.23 -9.17
N ARG A 182 -18.52 0.18 -9.88
CA ARG A 182 -18.61 0.71 -11.25
C ARG A 182 -17.87 -0.17 -12.23
N ARG A 183 -18.49 -0.43 -13.38
CA ARG A 183 -17.89 -1.18 -14.49
C ARG A 183 -17.87 -0.33 -15.75
N TYR A 184 -16.77 -0.41 -16.50
CA TYR A 184 -16.55 0.36 -17.71
C TYR A 184 -16.02 -0.52 -18.83
N VAL A 185 -16.26 -0.10 -20.07
CA VAL A 185 -15.60 -0.64 -21.28
C VAL A 185 -14.79 0.47 -21.93
N LEU A 186 -13.61 0.14 -22.48
CA LEU A 186 -12.84 1.09 -23.27
C LEU A 186 -13.43 1.18 -24.69
N GLN A 187 -13.85 2.38 -25.09
CA GLN A 187 -14.30 2.67 -26.45
C GLN A 187 -13.41 3.77 -27.06
N GLY A 188 -12.53 3.33 -27.96
CA GLY A 188 -11.48 4.18 -28.55
C GLY A 188 -10.44 4.56 -27.50
N ASP A 189 -10.61 5.75 -26.93
CA ASP A 189 -9.70 6.32 -25.92
C ASP A 189 -10.45 6.76 -24.64
N VAL A 190 -11.68 6.30 -24.42
CA VAL A 190 -12.55 6.70 -23.29
C VAL A 190 -13.14 5.48 -22.59
N LEU A 191 -13.16 5.46 -21.25
CA LEU A 191 -13.94 4.50 -20.46
C LEU A 191 -15.43 4.91 -20.43
N GLU A 192 -16.29 4.17 -21.14
CA GLU A 192 -17.73 4.32 -21.02
C GLU A 192 -18.28 3.46 -19.87
N LEU A 193 -19.04 4.08 -18.97
CA LEU A 193 -19.68 3.41 -17.83
C LEU A 193 -20.77 2.45 -18.30
N LEU A 194 -20.58 1.14 -18.05
CA LEU A 194 -21.55 0.08 -18.32
C LEU A 194 -22.61 -0.02 -17.22
N SER A 195 -22.18 0.05 -15.96
CA SER A 195 -23.05 -0.11 -14.79
C SER A 195 -22.47 0.60 -13.56
N GLU A 196 -23.37 1.06 -12.69
CA GLU A 196 -23.08 1.54 -11.34
C GLU A 196 -24.08 0.86 -10.39
N GLU A 197 -23.59 0.14 -9.38
CA GLU A 197 -24.40 -0.55 -8.38
C GLU A 197 -24.00 -0.13 -6.96
N THR A 198 -24.97 0.38 -6.19
CA THR A 198 -24.77 0.73 -4.78
C THR A 198 -25.00 -0.50 -3.88
N LEU A 199 -23.92 -1.17 -3.49
CA LEU A 199 -24.00 -2.49 -2.85
C LEU A 199 -24.67 -2.44 -1.47
N ASN A 200 -24.39 -1.39 -0.69
CA ASN A 200 -24.84 -1.27 0.71
C ASN A 200 -25.87 -0.16 0.95
N ALA A 201 -26.75 0.10 -0.02
CA ALA A 201 -27.71 1.21 0.01
C ALA A 201 -28.54 1.31 1.31
N ASN A 202 -28.90 0.16 1.92
CA ASN A 202 -29.80 0.10 3.08
C ASN A 202 -29.16 -0.45 4.39
N GLU A 203 -27.89 -0.88 4.37
CA GLU A 203 -27.22 -1.48 5.52
C GLU A 203 -25.82 -0.88 5.70
N LEU A 204 -25.37 -0.74 6.95
CA LEU A 204 -23.96 -0.51 7.25
C LEU A 204 -23.26 -1.87 7.17
N VAL A 205 -22.35 -2.03 6.21
CA VAL A 205 -21.50 -3.23 6.13
C VAL A 205 -20.51 -3.17 7.28
N ASN A 206 -20.87 -3.82 8.38
CA ASN A 206 -19.92 -4.25 9.39
C ASN A 206 -19.08 -5.37 8.77
N ASP A 207 -18.05 -4.96 8.04
CA ASP A 207 -17.08 -5.81 7.37
C ASP A 207 -16.16 -6.44 8.43
N THR A 208 -16.72 -7.44 9.11
CA THR A 208 -16.08 -8.25 10.15
C THR A 208 -15.72 -9.64 9.64
N GLU A 209 -15.60 -9.83 8.33
CA GLU A 209 -14.95 -11.01 7.78
C GLU A 209 -13.45 -10.85 8.03
N THR A 210 -12.93 -11.64 8.98
CA THR A 210 -11.49 -11.77 9.20
C THR A 210 -10.90 -12.50 8.00
N GLU A 211 -9.88 -11.91 7.38
CA GLU A 211 -9.19 -12.52 6.23
C GLU A 211 -8.80 -13.98 6.52
N PRO A 212 -8.98 -14.90 5.55
CA PRO A 212 -8.83 -16.32 5.78
C PRO A 212 -7.38 -16.70 6.07
N VAL A 213 -7.06 -16.89 7.36
CA VAL A 213 -5.71 -17.30 7.79
C VAL A 213 -5.37 -18.71 7.28
N ILE A 214 -4.30 -18.82 6.51
CA ILE A 214 -3.83 -20.07 5.89
C ILE A 214 -2.68 -20.67 6.74
N PRO A 215 -2.91 -21.75 7.51
CA PRO A 215 -1.84 -22.40 8.26
C PRO A 215 -0.87 -23.15 7.34
N ILE A 216 0.43 -23.01 7.62
CA ILE A 216 1.54 -23.67 6.94
C ILE A 216 2.13 -24.76 7.84
N GLU A 217 2.06 -26.01 7.38
CA GLU A 217 2.68 -27.17 8.02
C GLU A 217 4.07 -27.43 7.40
N LEU A 218 5.14 -27.07 8.11
CA LEU A 218 6.52 -27.37 7.71
C LEU A 218 6.91 -28.82 8.09
N PRO A 219 7.78 -29.50 7.32
CA PRO A 219 8.28 -30.82 7.69
C PRO A 219 9.16 -30.79 8.95
N GLU A 220 8.98 -31.75 9.87
CA GLU A 220 9.78 -31.86 11.11
C GLU A 220 11.30 -31.96 10.85
N THR A 221 11.70 -32.52 9.70
CA THR A 221 13.10 -32.66 9.25
C THR A 221 13.65 -31.44 8.52
N GLY A 222 12.94 -30.31 8.56
CA GLY A 222 13.20 -29.16 7.68
C GLY A 222 12.84 -29.45 6.22
N GLY A 223 12.87 -28.39 5.41
CA GLY A 223 12.55 -28.40 3.99
C GLY A 223 11.77 -27.16 3.54
N ALA A 224 11.44 -27.12 2.25
CA ALA A 224 10.67 -26.05 1.63
C ALA A 224 9.22 -26.46 1.34
N VAL A 225 8.28 -25.54 1.56
CA VAL A 225 6.87 -25.65 1.17
C VAL A 225 6.46 -24.41 0.39
N SER A 226 5.73 -24.59 -0.71
CA SER A 226 5.26 -23.50 -1.57
C SER A 226 3.73 -23.45 -1.65
N TYR A 227 3.18 -22.24 -1.61
CA TYR A 227 1.76 -21.94 -1.71
C TYR A 227 1.54 -20.97 -2.87
N THR A 228 0.58 -21.28 -3.74
CA THR A 228 0.11 -20.36 -4.79
C THR A 228 -1.11 -19.61 -4.29
N GLY A 229 -1.14 -18.29 -4.47
CA GLY A 229 -2.28 -17.44 -4.16
C GLY A 229 -2.48 -16.36 -5.22
N GLN A 230 -3.49 -15.52 -5.04
CA GLN A 230 -3.78 -14.38 -5.90
C GLN A 230 -4.19 -13.20 -5.01
N THR A 231 -3.40 -12.13 -5.03
CA THR A 231 -3.60 -10.96 -4.15
C THR A 231 -3.82 -9.70 -4.99
N GLY A 232 -4.69 -8.81 -4.54
CA GLY A 232 -5.01 -7.54 -5.19
C GLY A 232 -4.33 -6.31 -4.55
N PRO A 233 -4.47 -5.12 -5.16
CA PRO A 233 -4.07 -3.87 -4.53
C PRO A 233 -4.67 -3.76 -3.13
N PHE A 234 -3.81 -3.63 -2.13
CA PHE A 234 -4.16 -3.54 -0.70
C PHE A 234 -4.81 -4.78 -0.06
N ALA A 235 -4.94 -5.89 -0.78
CA ALA A 235 -5.29 -7.17 -0.18
C ALA A 235 -4.16 -7.68 0.74
N LEU A 236 -4.50 -8.53 1.70
CA LEU A 236 -3.55 -9.09 2.67
C LEU A 236 -3.80 -10.60 2.85
N ASP A 237 -3.13 -11.42 2.05
CA ASP A 237 -3.14 -12.86 2.26
C ASP A 237 -2.26 -13.22 3.46
N ARG A 238 -2.89 -13.64 4.56
CA ARG A 238 -2.19 -14.04 5.78
C ARG A 238 -1.97 -15.55 5.84
N TYR A 239 -0.70 -15.92 5.85
CA TYR A 239 -0.26 -17.25 6.23
C TYR A 239 0.20 -17.26 7.70
N THR A 240 0.07 -18.38 8.40
CA THR A 240 0.69 -18.59 9.72
C THR A 240 1.57 -19.83 9.73
N VAL A 241 2.73 -19.73 10.38
CA VAL A 241 3.73 -20.80 10.44
C VAL A 241 4.34 -20.85 11.84
N PHE A 242 4.38 -22.04 12.45
CA PHE A 242 5.02 -22.24 13.75
C PHE A 242 6.52 -22.46 13.55
N LEU A 243 7.36 -21.63 14.18
CA LEU A 243 8.82 -21.64 14.02
C LEU A 243 9.50 -21.67 15.39
N THR A 244 10.71 -22.24 15.45
CA THR A 244 11.46 -22.40 16.71
C THR A 244 12.66 -21.46 16.85
N ALA A 245 12.91 -20.99 18.07
CA ALA A 245 14.04 -20.13 18.40
C ALA A 245 15.37 -20.78 17.98
N GLY A 246 16.19 -20.04 17.21
CA GLY A 246 17.45 -20.54 16.65
C GLY A 246 17.33 -21.27 15.31
N GLN A 247 16.13 -21.49 14.78
CA GLN A 247 15.92 -22.08 13.45
C GLN A 247 16.35 -21.09 12.35
N GLU A 248 17.13 -21.56 11.37
CA GLU A 248 17.39 -20.82 10.13
C GLU A 248 16.19 -20.96 9.18
N VAL A 249 15.68 -19.84 8.67
CA VAL A 249 14.50 -19.77 7.82
C VAL A 249 14.74 -18.80 6.66
N SER A 250 14.25 -19.13 5.47
CA SER A 250 14.06 -18.20 4.37
C SER A 250 12.62 -18.19 3.89
N VAL A 251 12.16 -17.02 3.44
CA VAL A 251 10.85 -16.79 2.83
C VAL A 251 11.09 -16.09 1.51
N THR A 252 10.48 -16.58 0.43
CA THR A 252 10.60 -16.01 -0.92
C THR A 252 9.23 -15.92 -1.57
N LEU A 253 8.93 -14.77 -2.15
CA LEU A 253 7.71 -14.45 -2.89
C LEU A 253 8.08 -14.26 -4.37
N THR A 254 7.37 -14.94 -5.25
CA THR A 254 7.49 -14.77 -6.71
C THR A 254 6.12 -14.40 -7.26
N ALA A 255 5.97 -13.19 -7.79
CA ALA A 255 4.73 -12.70 -8.41
C ALA A 255 4.96 -12.37 -9.90
N ALA A 256 3.88 -12.19 -10.66
CA ALA A 256 3.95 -11.83 -12.08
C ALA A 256 4.52 -10.41 -12.29
N HIS A 257 4.21 -9.49 -11.38
CA HIS A 257 4.69 -8.10 -11.38
C HIS A 257 5.60 -7.82 -10.17
N GLN A 258 6.39 -6.74 -10.23
CA GLN A 258 7.36 -6.36 -9.18
C GLN A 258 6.75 -5.40 -8.15
N ASP A 259 5.53 -5.70 -7.70
CA ASP A 259 4.70 -4.85 -6.83
C ASP A 259 4.06 -5.62 -5.65
N ALA A 260 4.48 -6.87 -5.43
CA ALA A 260 4.08 -7.72 -4.31
C ALA A 260 5.25 -7.95 -3.33
N PHE A 261 4.97 -7.81 -2.04
CA PHE A 261 5.94 -7.73 -0.95
C PHE A 261 5.53 -8.58 0.25
N LEU A 262 6.48 -8.85 1.13
CA LEU A 262 6.29 -9.63 2.36
C LEU A 262 6.23 -8.74 3.60
N SER A 263 5.55 -9.22 4.64
CA SER A 263 5.83 -8.86 6.04
C SER A 263 5.77 -10.10 6.92
N ILE A 264 6.60 -10.12 7.97
CA ILE A 264 6.79 -11.28 8.84
C ILE A 264 6.86 -10.81 10.28
N PHE A 265 5.97 -11.31 11.15
CA PHE A 265 5.94 -10.93 12.56
C PHE A 265 5.42 -12.06 13.47
N GLY A 266 5.85 -12.07 14.73
CA GLY A 266 5.45 -13.04 15.75
C GLY A 266 4.10 -12.70 16.37
N LEU A 267 3.17 -13.65 16.41
CA LEU A 267 1.81 -13.45 16.92
C LEU A 267 1.72 -13.39 18.45
N GLU A 268 2.69 -13.96 19.17
CA GLU A 268 2.71 -13.98 20.63
C GLU A 268 3.53 -12.83 21.23
N THR A 269 4.62 -12.43 20.57
CA THR A 269 5.54 -11.39 21.05
C THR A 269 5.32 -10.02 20.41
N GLY A 270 4.83 -9.97 19.17
CA GLY A 270 4.88 -8.77 18.33
C GLY A 270 6.24 -8.50 17.68
N ASP A 271 7.21 -9.44 17.76
CA ASP A 271 8.52 -9.30 17.10
C ASP A 271 8.35 -9.19 15.59
N VAL A 272 8.88 -8.13 14.98
CA VAL A 272 8.81 -7.94 13.52
C VAL A 272 10.13 -8.32 12.88
N LEU A 273 10.10 -9.34 12.02
CA LEU A 273 11.26 -9.86 11.29
C LEU A 273 11.44 -9.18 9.92
N LEU A 274 10.34 -8.74 9.29
CA LEU A 274 10.32 -7.98 8.04
C LEU A 274 9.08 -7.07 7.99
N ARG A 275 9.24 -5.81 7.53
CA ARG A 275 8.12 -4.88 7.29
C ARG A 275 7.80 -4.71 5.80
N VAL A 276 6.52 -4.48 5.49
CA VAL A 276 6.01 -4.27 4.12
C VAL A 276 6.81 -3.19 3.37
N ARG A 277 7.10 -2.07 4.05
CA ARG A 277 7.85 -0.92 3.53
C ARG A 277 9.29 -1.20 3.08
N GLU A 278 9.83 -2.39 3.36
CA GLU A 278 11.14 -2.77 2.87
C GLU A 278 11.10 -3.20 1.40
N GLU A 279 9.90 -3.33 0.82
CA GLU A 279 9.63 -3.72 -0.58
C GLU A 279 10.35 -5.03 -0.96
N GLN A 280 10.57 -5.89 0.03
CA GLN A 280 11.27 -7.16 -0.11
C GLN A 280 10.30 -8.29 -0.47
N ALA A 281 10.53 -8.88 -1.64
CA ALA A 281 9.96 -10.15 -2.04
C ALA A 281 10.72 -11.36 -1.45
N SER A 282 11.72 -11.16 -0.57
CA SER A 282 12.43 -12.27 0.09
C SER A 282 13.07 -11.85 1.41
N TRP A 283 13.05 -12.72 2.41
CA TRP A 283 13.73 -12.56 3.70
C TRP A 283 14.49 -13.83 4.08
N GLN A 284 15.60 -13.70 4.80
CA GLN A 284 16.33 -14.82 5.38
C GLN A 284 16.93 -14.42 6.73
N GLY A 285 16.78 -15.29 7.74
CA GLY A 285 17.29 -15.00 9.08
C GLY A 285 17.22 -16.19 10.03
N VAL A 286 17.55 -15.90 11.30
CA VAL A 286 17.43 -16.83 12.42
C VAL A 286 16.26 -16.37 13.29
N ILE A 287 15.37 -17.30 13.62
CA ILE A 287 14.15 -17.02 14.38
C ILE A 287 14.47 -16.71 15.86
N PRO A 288 13.98 -15.59 16.44
CA PRO A 288 14.38 -15.15 17.78
C PRO A 288 13.69 -15.93 18.91
N GLU A 289 12.37 -16.11 18.83
CA GLU A 289 11.56 -16.81 19.84
C GLU A 289 10.66 -17.89 19.20
N THR A 290 10.30 -18.91 19.98
CA THR A 290 9.45 -20.03 19.53
C THR A 290 7.98 -19.65 19.68
N GLN A 291 7.28 -19.44 18.55
CA GLN A 291 5.89 -18.99 18.49
C GLN A 291 5.28 -19.25 17.11
N GLU A 292 3.99 -18.98 16.95
CA GLU A 292 3.40 -18.78 15.61
C GLU A 292 3.85 -17.42 15.05
N TYR A 293 4.35 -17.42 13.81
CA TYR A 293 4.63 -16.22 13.03
C TYR A 293 3.57 -16.09 11.92
N ALA A 294 3.07 -14.87 11.72
CA ALA A 294 2.30 -14.54 10.54
C ALA A 294 3.24 -14.03 9.44
N VAL A 295 3.04 -14.58 8.24
CA VAL A 295 3.68 -14.15 6.99
C VAL A 295 2.56 -13.60 6.12
N ASN A 296 2.49 -12.28 5.98
CA ASN A 296 1.53 -11.65 5.09
C ASN A 296 2.17 -11.45 3.71
N VAL A 297 1.42 -11.75 2.65
CA VAL A 297 1.68 -11.28 1.28
C VAL A 297 0.77 -10.07 1.02
N PHE A 298 1.32 -9.03 0.39
CA PHE A 298 0.64 -7.76 0.13
C PHE A 298 1.06 -7.22 -1.23
N ALA A 299 0.13 -6.70 -2.04
CA ALA A 299 0.45 -6.01 -3.29
C ALA A 299 0.09 -4.52 -3.24
N VAL A 300 1.00 -3.70 -3.76
CA VAL A 300 0.81 -2.28 -4.05
C VAL A 300 0.26 -2.08 -5.47
N GLY A 301 0.41 -3.08 -6.35
CA GLY A 301 -0.03 -3.05 -7.74
C GLY A 301 -1.27 -3.91 -8.01
N ALA A 302 -1.20 -4.78 -9.02
CA ALA A 302 -2.37 -5.44 -9.57
C ALA A 302 -2.85 -6.68 -8.81
N GLU A 303 -4.00 -7.20 -9.24
CA GLU A 303 -4.48 -8.55 -8.92
C GLU A 303 -3.51 -9.60 -9.52
N THR A 304 -2.41 -9.84 -8.81
CA THR A 304 -1.32 -10.71 -9.25
C THR A 304 -1.45 -12.10 -8.64
N GLU A 305 -1.27 -13.13 -9.48
CA GLU A 305 -0.89 -14.45 -8.98
C GLU A 305 0.51 -14.38 -8.35
N TYR A 306 0.73 -15.16 -7.30
CA TYR A 306 2.03 -15.29 -6.66
C TYR A 306 2.27 -16.72 -6.14
N THR A 307 3.55 -17.04 -5.94
CA THR A 307 4.01 -18.22 -5.20
C THR A 307 4.81 -17.76 -3.99
N LEU A 308 4.26 -17.97 -2.80
CA LEU A 308 4.99 -17.87 -1.54
C LEU A 308 5.72 -19.19 -1.28
N THR A 309 7.00 -19.15 -0.92
CA THR A 309 7.78 -20.32 -0.51
C THR A 309 8.46 -20.04 0.82
N ILE A 310 8.30 -20.95 1.77
CA ILE A 310 9.00 -20.94 3.06
C ILE A 310 9.91 -22.16 3.12
N GLU A 311 11.20 -21.94 3.36
CA GLU A 311 12.18 -23.00 3.62
C GLU A 311 12.75 -22.83 5.04
N ALA A 312 12.72 -23.90 5.83
CA ALA A 312 13.22 -23.91 7.19
C ALA A 312 14.18 -25.09 7.44
N GLY A 313 15.23 -24.86 8.23
CA GLY A 313 16.13 -25.91 8.70
C GLY A 313 15.46 -26.88 9.70
N GLU A 314 16.17 -27.94 10.08
CA GLU A 314 15.74 -28.86 11.15
C GLU A 314 15.44 -28.07 12.44
N SER A 315 14.29 -28.33 13.05
CA SER A 315 13.86 -27.65 14.28
C SER A 315 14.57 -28.25 15.50
N ASP A 316 15.68 -27.64 15.94
CA ASP A 316 16.37 -28.04 17.18
C ASP A 316 15.57 -27.62 18.42
N THR A 317 14.65 -28.51 18.84
CA THR A 317 13.75 -28.35 19.99
C THR A 317 14.45 -28.26 21.37
N ALA A 318 15.77 -28.07 21.41
CA ALA A 318 16.59 -28.07 22.63
C ALA A 318 17.12 -26.69 23.08
N VAL A 319 16.98 -25.63 22.29
CA VAL A 319 17.56 -24.30 22.60
C VAL A 319 16.51 -23.34 23.19
N PRO A 320 16.62 -22.90 24.46
CA PRO A 320 15.76 -21.84 25.01
C PRO A 320 16.23 -20.46 24.54
N PRO A 321 15.31 -19.50 24.31
CA PRO A 321 15.65 -18.17 23.80
C PRO A 321 16.48 -17.34 24.80
N PRO A 322 17.30 -16.39 24.32
CA PRO A 322 17.98 -15.41 25.16
C PRO A 322 16.93 -14.46 25.80
N PRO A 323 17.12 -14.02 27.07
CA PRO A 323 16.13 -13.17 27.73
C PRO A 323 16.08 -11.78 27.10
N PRO A 324 14.88 -11.22 26.81
CA PRO A 324 14.75 -9.90 26.18
C PRO A 324 15.29 -8.79 27.09
N VAL A 325 16.10 -7.90 26.50
CA VAL A 325 16.67 -6.74 27.18
C VAL A 325 15.63 -5.62 27.19
N LYS A 326 15.05 -5.33 28.37
CA LYS A 326 14.21 -4.14 28.52
C LYS A 326 15.04 -2.86 28.31
N PRO A 327 14.54 -1.86 27.56
CA PRO A 327 15.08 -0.51 27.65
C PRO A 327 14.84 0.07 29.05
N GLU A 328 15.89 0.57 29.70
CA GLU A 328 15.77 1.28 30.98
C GLU A 328 15.29 2.72 30.73
N GLY A 329 14.00 2.99 30.95
CA GLY A 329 13.38 4.27 30.60
C GLY A 329 12.36 4.79 31.61
N VAL A 330 12.82 5.33 32.75
CA VAL A 330 12.02 6.26 33.57
C VAL A 330 12.92 7.44 33.99
N GLY A 331 13.31 8.24 33.00
CA GLY A 331 13.93 9.54 33.21
C GLY A 331 12.90 10.64 33.48
N ASN A 332 13.37 11.87 33.71
CA ASN A 332 12.50 13.05 33.83
C ASN A 332 12.08 13.55 32.42
N ALA A 333 11.50 12.67 31.60
CA ALA A 333 11.22 12.94 30.19
C ALA A 333 9.77 13.43 29.96
N VAL A 334 9.58 14.25 28.92
CA VAL A 334 8.28 14.66 28.38
C VAL A 334 8.36 14.53 26.86
N TYR A 335 7.30 13.99 26.27
CA TYR A 335 7.22 13.70 24.84
C TYR A 335 6.30 14.72 24.16
N LEU A 336 6.89 15.58 23.33
CA LEU A 336 6.13 16.47 22.46
C LEU A 336 5.78 15.73 21.17
N THR A 337 4.52 15.77 20.78
CA THR A 337 4.03 15.09 19.57
C THR A 337 3.22 16.02 18.69
N PHE A 338 3.45 15.95 17.38
CA PHE A 338 2.86 16.84 16.38
C PHE A 338 2.08 16.02 15.34
N ASP A 339 0.79 16.30 15.22
CA ASP A 339 -0.11 15.62 14.28
C ASP A 339 -0.41 16.49 13.04
N ASP A 340 -1.01 15.87 12.03
CA ASP A 340 -1.37 16.39 10.70
C ASP A 340 -0.21 16.74 9.72
N GLY A 341 1.04 16.77 10.16
CA GLY A 341 2.17 17.23 9.33
C GLY A 341 2.58 16.32 8.15
N PRO A 342 3.61 16.72 7.38
CA PRO A 342 4.25 18.04 7.39
C PRO A 342 3.44 19.11 6.64
N LEU A 343 3.49 20.36 7.10
CA LEU A 343 2.85 21.51 6.45
C LEU A 343 3.69 22.79 6.58
N SER A 344 4.11 23.32 5.44
CA SER A 344 4.81 24.61 5.37
C SER A 344 3.85 25.78 5.66
N PRO A 345 4.26 26.79 6.47
CA PRO A 345 5.59 26.99 7.05
C PRO A 345 5.78 26.41 8.46
N TYR A 346 4.76 25.78 9.04
CA TYR A 346 4.69 25.52 10.48
C TYR A 346 5.61 24.40 10.94
N THR A 347 5.71 23.29 10.20
CA THR A 347 6.67 22.21 10.49
C THR A 347 8.09 22.77 10.58
N GLY A 348 8.53 23.55 9.60
CA GLY A 348 9.85 24.19 9.61
C GLY A 348 10.08 25.11 10.82
N GLN A 349 9.08 25.90 11.21
CA GLN A 349 9.16 26.76 12.41
C GLN A 349 9.22 25.95 13.71
N ILE A 350 8.57 24.79 13.76
CA ILE A 350 8.61 23.85 14.88
C ILE A 350 9.99 23.18 14.95
N LEU A 351 10.57 22.76 13.82
CA LEU A 351 11.95 22.24 13.74
C LEU A 351 12.98 23.28 14.22
N ASP A 352 12.89 24.53 13.76
CA ASP A 352 13.76 25.63 14.21
C ASP A 352 13.69 25.83 15.74
N LEU A 353 12.50 25.69 16.34
CA LEU A 353 12.32 25.79 17.79
C LEU A 353 12.87 24.56 18.54
N LEU A 354 12.57 23.35 18.08
CA LEU A 354 13.09 22.11 18.68
C LEU A 354 14.63 22.09 18.69
N ALA A 355 15.25 22.50 17.58
CA ALA A 355 16.70 22.62 17.46
C ALA A 355 17.29 23.66 18.44
N GLN A 356 16.65 24.82 18.61
CA GLN A 356 17.10 25.86 19.56
C GLN A 356 17.11 25.40 21.02
N TYR A 357 16.19 24.52 21.41
CA TYR A 357 16.09 23.97 22.77
C TYR A 357 16.76 22.60 22.95
N ASN A 358 17.42 22.06 21.91
CA ASN A 358 17.98 20.70 21.89
C ASN A 358 16.91 19.65 22.30
N ALA A 359 15.70 19.79 21.75
CA ALA A 359 14.57 18.91 22.00
C ALA A 359 14.36 17.93 20.84
N ARG A 360 13.90 16.71 21.15
CA ARG A 360 13.40 15.75 20.16
C ARG A 360 11.88 15.59 20.34
N ALA A 361 11.19 15.25 19.26
CA ALA A 361 9.73 15.11 19.20
C ALA A 361 9.33 13.98 18.23
N THR A 362 8.08 13.54 18.30
CA THR A 362 7.50 12.59 17.32
C THR A 362 6.47 13.31 16.47
N PHE A 363 6.58 13.19 15.15
CA PHE A 363 5.64 13.75 14.20
C PHE A 363 4.78 12.60 13.64
N PHE A 364 3.47 12.65 13.87
CA PHE A 364 2.50 11.72 13.32
C PHE A 364 2.02 12.28 11.98
N ILE A 365 2.55 11.69 10.91
CA ILE A 365 2.49 12.19 9.55
C ILE A 365 1.29 11.60 8.80
N ILE A 366 0.53 12.46 8.12
CA ILE A 366 -0.49 12.05 7.17
C ILE A 366 0.18 11.69 5.84
N GLY A 367 -0.15 10.53 5.27
CA GLY A 367 0.47 10.00 4.04
C GLY A 367 0.49 10.98 2.85
N VAL A 368 -0.64 11.64 2.54
CA VAL A 368 -0.70 12.65 1.46
C VAL A 368 0.17 13.89 1.72
N ASN A 369 0.46 14.22 2.99
CA ASN A 369 1.34 15.33 3.34
C ASN A 369 2.81 14.92 3.32
N ALA A 370 3.09 13.67 3.71
CA ALA A 370 4.40 13.02 3.61
C ALA A 370 4.88 13.01 2.16
N GLN A 371 4.06 12.38 1.30
CA GLN A 371 4.30 12.24 -0.13
C GLN A 371 4.64 13.60 -0.75
N ALA A 372 3.80 14.59 -0.49
CA ALA A 372 3.87 15.85 -1.19
C ALA A 372 4.89 16.86 -0.60
N SER A 373 5.62 16.50 0.46
CA SER A 373 6.61 17.38 1.12
C SER A 373 7.86 16.61 1.62
N PRO A 374 8.54 15.81 0.77
CA PRO A 374 9.61 14.90 1.19
C PRO A 374 10.84 15.64 1.73
N GLU A 375 11.05 16.90 1.36
CA GLU A 375 12.10 17.75 1.92
C GLU A 375 11.87 18.07 3.40
N GLN A 376 10.61 18.10 3.85
CA GLN A 376 10.26 18.29 5.26
C GLN A 376 10.35 16.98 6.05
N LEU A 377 10.04 15.81 5.46
CA LEU A 377 10.33 14.51 6.07
C LEU A 377 11.83 14.37 6.36
N GLN A 378 12.67 14.66 5.36
CA GLN A 378 14.12 14.64 5.51
C GLN A 378 14.62 15.66 6.55
N ALA A 379 13.98 16.82 6.67
CA ALA A 379 14.33 17.81 7.71
C ALA A 379 13.95 17.34 9.12
N ILE A 380 12.81 16.65 9.29
CA ILE A 380 12.41 16.03 10.56
C ILE A 380 13.41 14.94 10.96
N GLU A 381 13.76 14.03 10.04
CA GLU A 381 14.74 12.96 10.25
C GLU A 381 16.13 13.53 10.62
N GLN A 382 16.63 14.51 9.86
CA GLN A 382 17.93 15.16 10.13
C GLN A 382 17.95 15.97 11.44
N GLY A 383 16.79 16.41 11.94
CA GLY A 383 16.62 16.97 13.29
C GLY A 383 16.78 15.93 14.43
N GLY A 384 16.88 14.64 14.11
CA GLY A 384 16.89 13.56 15.09
C GLY A 384 15.52 13.35 15.74
N HIS A 385 14.45 13.63 15.02
CA HIS A 385 13.07 13.46 15.45
C HIS A 385 12.47 12.18 14.86
N THR A 386 11.43 11.66 15.49
CA THR A 386 10.77 10.44 15.02
C THR A 386 9.65 10.78 14.04
N LEU A 387 9.66 10.19 12.84
CA LEU A 387 8.52 10.15 11.93
C LEU A 387 7.61 8.98 12.32
N ALA A 388 6.29 9.14 12.36
CA ALA A 388 5.33 8.10 12.72
C ALA A 388 4.05 8.20 11.88
N ASN A 389 3.20 7.16 11.89
CA ASN A 389 2.08 7.02 10.96
C ASN A 389 0.78 7.68 11.51
N HIS A 390 0.10 8.48 10.68
CA HIS A 390 -1.20 9.12 10.98
C HIS A 390 -2.25 8.90 9.87
N THR A 391 -2.21 7.72 9.24
CA THR A 391 -3.06 7.29 8.11
C THR A 391 -2.84 8.07 6.82
N TRP A 392 -3.40 7.59 5.72
CA TRP A 392 -3.21 8.16 4.39
C TRP A 392 -3.75 9.59 4.29
N ASN A 393 -4.99 9.81 4.74
CA ASN A 393 -5.70 11.06 4.56
C ASN A 393 -6.65 11.35 5.76
N HIS A 394 -6.16 11.08 6.98
CA HIS A 394 -6.81 11.39 8.27
C HIS A 394 -8.20 10.75 8.47
N GLU A 395 -8.32 9.47 8.10
CA GLU A 395 -9.52 8.65 8.25
C GLU A 395 -9.73 8.15 9.69
N SER A 396 -10.98 8.08 10.16
CA SER A 396 -11.30 7.46 11.44
C SER A 396 -11.13 5.94 11.36
N LEU A 397 -10.19 5.40 12.14
CA LEU A 397 -9.87 3.97 12.20
C LEU A 397 -10.80 3.15 13.12
N ALA A 398 -11.63 3.80 13.95
CA ALA A 398 -12.68 3.12 14.70
C ALA A 398 -13.84 2.75 13.77
N GLY A 399 -14.29 1.49 13.82
CA GLY A 399 -15.30 0.92 12.91
C GLY A 399 -14.82 0.74 11.47
N MET A 400 -13.53 0.89 11.19
CA MET A 400 -12.94 0.63 9.87
C MET A 400 -12.72 -0.87 9.65
N SER A 401 -12.93 -1.33 8.41
CA SER A 401 -12.67 -2.73 8.05
C SER A 401 -11.19 -3.05 7.87
N GLN A 402 -10.81 -4.32 8.02
CA GLN A 402 -9.39 -4.72 8.02
C GLN A 402 -8.68 -4.32 6.72
N ALA A 403 -9.27 -4.58 5.56
CA ALA A 403 -8.69 -4.21 4.27
C ALA A 403 -8.44 -2.69 4.16
N ALA A 404 -9.40 -1.85 4.57
CA ALA A 404 -9.25 -0.40 4.52
C ALA A 404 -8.29 0.15 5.59
N PHE A 405 -8.18 -0.51 6.75
CA PHE A 405 -7.16 -0.21 7.75
C PHE A 405 -5.76 -0.50 7.18
N ASN A 406 -5.56 -1.71 6.63
CA ASN A 406 -4.30 -2.11 6.00
C ASN A 406 -3.91 -1.14 4.88
N GLN A 407 -4.86 -0.80 4.01
CA GLN A 407 -4.70 0.22 2.98
C GLN A 407 -4.21 1.55 3.55
N THR A 408 -4.99 2.23 4.40
CA THR A 408 -4.64 3.59 4.81
C THR A 408 -3.36 3.66 5.65
N VAL A 409 -3.05 2.61 6.43
CA VAL A 409 -1.83 2.54 7.23
C VAL A 409 -0.61 2.23 6.36
N LEU A 410 -0.63 1.17 5.53
CA LEU A 410 0.53 0.79 4.72
C LEU A 410 0.82 1.81 3.61
N GLN A 411 -0.22 2.43 3.05
CA GLN A 411 -0.07 3.50 2.07
C GLN A 411 0.62 4.74 2.67
N ALA A 412 0.29 5.09 3.92
CA ALA A 412 1.01 6.14 4.65
C ALA A 412 2.44 5.72 5.01
N GLU A 413 2.69 4.45 5.37
CA GLU A 413 4.04 3.94 5.65
C GLU A 413 4.95 4.08 4.41
N GLN A 414 4.45 3.74 3.22
CA GLN A 414 5.20 3.87 1.97
C GLN A 414 5.57 5.34 1.66
N ALA A 415 4.65 6.29 1.88
CA ALA A 415 4.90 7.71 1.64
C ALA A 415 5.78 8.41 2.71
N ILE A 416 5.79 7.90 3.96
CA ILE A 416 6.74 8.33 5.00
C ILE A 416 8.12 7.69 4.75
N GLY A 417 8.14 6.48 4.19
CA GLY A 417 9.33 5.76 3.77
C GLY A 417 10.08 5.01 4.90
N PRO A 418 11.35 4.63 4.66
CA PRO A 418 12.11 3.75 5.55
C PRO A 418 12.47 4.36 6.92
N ALA A 419 12.21 5.66 7.12
CA ALA A 419 12.40 6.36 8.39
C ALA A 419 11.17 6.31 9.32
N ALA A 420 10.02 5.77 8.88
CA ALA A 420 8.83 5.62 9.72
C ALA A 420 9.10 4.76 10.96
N ALA A 421 8.75 5.24 12.15
CA ALA A 421 8.72 4.43 13.35
C ALA A 421 7.49 3.50 13.36
N PRO A 422 7.55 2.38 14.10
CA PRO A 422 6.46 1.41 14.20
C PRO A 422 5.34 1.89 15.14
N CYS A 423 4.94 3.16 15.01
CA CYS A 423 3.91 3.79 15.82
C CYS A 423 2.84 4.43 14.93
N LEU A 424 1.60 4.15 15.27
CA LEU A 424 0.40 4.65 14.61
C LEU A 424 -0.40 5.48 15.61
N ARG A 425 -0.76 6.71 15.24
CA ARG A 425 -1.77 7.47 15.99
C ARG A 425 -3.06 7.50 15.19
N PRO A 426 -4.18 6.95 15.70
CA PRO A 426 -5.47 7.06 15.03
C PRO A 426 -5.98 8.52 15.00
N PRO A 427 -6.35 9.04 13.82
CA PRO A 427 -7.04 10.31 13.65
C PRO A 427 -8.20 10.51 14.62
N TYR A 428 -8.38 11.74 15.10
CA TYR A 428 -9.35 12.11 16.15
C TYR A 428 -9.21 11.34 17.48
N GLY A 429 -8.16 10.52 17.64
CA GLY A 429 -8.04 9.54 18.74
C GLY A 429 -9.01 8.35 18.61
N ALA A 430 -9.59 8.11 17.44
CA ALA A 430 -10.64 7.12 17.22
C ALA A 430 -10.08 5.69 17.15
N THR A 431 -10.14 4.95 18.25
CA THR A 431 -9.63 3.56 18.35
C THR A 431 -10.56 2.61 19.10
N ASP A 432 -10.84 1.45 18.51
CA ASP A 432 -11.55 0.34 19.14
C ASP A 432 -10.69 -0.95 19.23
N ALA A 433 -11.31 -2.07 19.59
CA ALA A 433 -10.60 -3.34 19.77
C ALA A 433 -10.07 -3.92 18.45
N PHE A 434 -10.76 -3.73 17.33
CA PHE A 434 -10.33 -4.12 16.00
C PHE A 434 -9.20 -3.21 15.52
N THR A 435 -9.32 -1.90 15.71
CA THR A 435 -8.23 -0.93 15.40
C THR A 435 -6.90 -1.34 16.06
N ARG A 436 -6.95 -1.79 17.32
CA ARG A 436 -5.75 -2.25 18.06
C ARG A 436 -5.24 -3.61 17.59
N ALA A 437 -6.12 -4.53 17.20
CA ALA A 437 -5.73 -5.81 16.63
C ALA A 437 -5.01 -5.61 15.28
N TYR A 438 -5.63 -4.88 14.35
CA TYR A 438 -5.05 -4.63 13.03
C TYR A 438 -3.73 -3.85 13.11
N ALA A 439 -3.57 -2.90 14.04
CA ALA A 439 -2.30 -2.23 14.27
C ALA A 439 -1.20 -3.21 14.73
N ALA A 440 -1.48 -4.04 15.74
CA ALA A 440 -0.53 -5.05 16.21
C ALA A 440 -0.16 -6.07 15.10
N GLU A 441 -1.13 -6.43 14.25
CA GLU A 441 -0.95 -7.31 13.10
C GLU A 441 -0.16 -6.72 11.93
N LEU A 442 0.06 -5.40 11.91
CA LEU A 442 1.02 -4.72 11.03
C LEU A 442 2.30 -4.30 11.79
N GLY A 443 2.48 -4.78 13.03
CA GLY A 443 3.62 -4.47 13.86
C GLY A 443 3.70 -3.00 14.29
N TYR A 444 2.55 -2.37 14.54
CA TYR A 444 2.41 -0.98 15.00
C TYR A 444 1.94 -0.90 16.46
N GLU A 445 2.61 -0.07 17.27
CA GLU A 445 2.09 0.39 18.56
C GLU A 445 1.09 1.55 18.34
N ILE A 446 -0.09 1.50 19.00
CA ILE A 446 -1.02 2.63 18.98
C ILE A 446 -0.65 3.67 20.06
N VAL A 447 -0.23 4.85 19.61
CA VAL A 447 0.27 5.94 20.47
C VAL A 447 -0.76 7.05 20.61
N MET A 448 -1.39 7.09 21.79
CA MET A 448 -2.31 8.17 22.18
C MET A 448 -1.53 9.36 22.81
N TRP A 449 -2.24 10.27 23.47
CA TRP A 449 -1.69 11.36 24.29
C TRP A 449 -2.31 11.34 25.69
N ASN A 450 -1.74 12.11 26.62
CA ASN A 450 -2.30 12.32 27.96
C ASN A 450 -2.41 13.80 28.36
N ILE A 451 -1.86 14.71 27.55
CA ILE A 451 -2.14 16.15 27.58
C ILE A 451 -2.60 16.54 26.17
N ASP A 452 -3.81 17.10 26.08
CA ASP A 452 -4.37 17.68 24.85
C ASP A 452 -4.28 19.20 24.94
N THR A 453 -3.67 19.85 23.94
CA THR A 453 -3.54 21.31 23.94
C THR A 453 -4.71 22.04 23.28
N LEU A 454 -5.57 21.32 22.56
CA LEU A 454 -6.66 21.85 21.73
C LEU A 454 -6.23 22.98 20.77
N ASP A 455 -4.94 23.04 20.41
CA ASP A 455 -4.32 24.09 19.59
C ASP A 455 -4.96 24.23 18.20
N TRP A 456 -5.42 23.12 17.63
CA TRP A 456 -6.22 23.06 16.40
C TRP A 456 -7.47 23.96 16.43
N SER A 457 -8.06 24.16 17.61
CA SER A 457 -9.23 25.03 17.83
C SER A 457 -8.88 26.53 17.91
N GLN A 458 -7.59 26.86 17.87
CA GLN A 458 -7.03 28.21 17.99
C GLN A 458 -7.47 28.98 19.27
N PRO A 459 -7.38 28.37 20.47
CA PRO A 459 -7.96 28.91 21.72
C PRO A 459 -7.20 30.10 22.32
N GLY A 460 -6.02 30.44 21.78
CA GLY A 460 -5.11 31.47 22.26
C GLY A 460 -3.82 30.87 22.85
N VAL A 461 -2.68 31.54 22.59
CA VAL A 461 -1.34 31.08 23.00
C VAL A 461 -1.27 30.79 24.51
N GLU A 462 -1.83 31.65 25.35
CA GLU A 462 -1.83 31.47 26.82
C GLU A 462 -2.59 30.20 27.25
N ALA A 463 -3.65 29.81 26.54
CA ALA A 463 -4.42 28.59 26.84
C ALA A 463 -3.66 27.32 26.43
N ILE A 464 -3.01 27.35 25.25
CA ILE A 464 -2.13 26.26 24.77
C ILE A 464 -0.98 26.05 25.77
N VAL A 465 -0.31 27.12 26.20
CA VAL A 465 0.77 27.04 27.21
C VAL A 465 0.24 26.45 28.52
N ALA A 466 -0.85 26.99 29.08
CA ALA A 466 -1.41 26.53 30.36
C ALA A 466 -1.83 25.06 30.34
N SER A 467 -2.38 24.58 29.22
CA SER A 467 -2.76 23.16 29.06
C SER A 467 -1.58 22.20 29.30
N VAL A 468 -0.36 22.61 28.93
CA VAL A 468 0.87 21.84 29.19
C VAL A 468 1.45 22.16 30.56
N THR A 469 1.70 23.43 30.90
CA THR A 469 2.44 23.80 32.11
C THR A 469 1.75 23.40 33.40
N ASP A 470 0.42 23.36 33.40
CA ASP A 470 -0.36 23.09 34.61
C ASP A 470 -0.62 21.59 34.82
N ASN A 471 -0.34 20.76 33.80
CA ASN A 471 -0.64 19.32 33.79
C ASN A 471 0.60 18.42 33.55
N VAL A 472 1.77 18.97 33.23
CA VAL A 472 2.96 18.18 32.86
C VAL A 472 3.57 17.38 34.02
N TYR A 473 3.97 16.14 33.71
CA TYR A 473 4.64 15.21 34.62
C TYR A 473 5.63 14.31 33.85
N PRO A 474 6.54 13.57 34.51
CA PRO A 474 7.46 12.65 33.84
C PRO A 474 6.72 11.51 33.14
N GLY A 475 6.89 11.38 31.82
CA GLY A 475 6.10 10.49 30.96
C GLY A 475 4.83 11.11 30.37
N ALA A 476 4.64 12.43 30.48
CA ALA A 476 3.59 13.12 29.76
C ALA A 476 3.83 13.05 28.23
N ILE A 477 2.76 12.85 27.47
CA ILE A 477 2.70 12.84 26.00
C ILE A 477 1.73 13.95 25.61
N VAL A 478 2.25 14.97 24.96
CA VAL A 478 1.53 16.22 24.62
C VAL A 478 1.12 16.19 23.16
N LEU A 479 -0.17 16.29 22.87
CA LEU A 479 -0.71 16.49 21.51
C LEU A 479 -0.68 17.98 21.14
N MET A 480 0.01 18.27 20.04
CA MET A 480 0.01 19.53 19.31
C MET A 480 -0.11 19.19 17.81
N HIS A 481 -0.33 20.17 16.93
CA HIS A 481 -0.45 19.91 15.48
C HIS A 481 0.49 20.81 14.69
N ASP A 482 1.20 20.26 13.69
CA ASP A 482 1.98 21.05 12.72
C ASP A 482 1.28 21.15 11.35
N GLY A 483 0.37 20.23 11.02
CA GLY A 483 -0.55 20.34 9.89
C GLY A 483 -1.91 20.94 10.23
N GLY A 484 -2.97 20.52 9.52
CA GLY A 484 -4.37 20.83 9.86
C GLY A 484 -4.81 22.30 9.71
N GLY A 485 -4.05 23.11 8.98
CA GLY A 485 -4.40 24.51 8.66
C GLY A 485 -3.50 25.53 9.36
N ASN A 486 -4.09 26.52 10.03
CA ASN A 486 -3.33 27.56 10.73
C ASN A 486 -2.81 27.06 12.08
N ARG A 487 -1.48 26.99 12.24
CA ARG A 487 -0.78 26.60 13.48
C ARG A 487 0.06 27.73 14.09
N ALA A 488 -0.15 28.99 13.67
CA ALA A 488 0.62 30.12 14.19
C ALA A 488 0.53 30.31 15.72
N GLN A 489 -0.58 29.88 16.34
CA GLN A 489 -0.69 29.86 17.81
C GLN A 489 0.12 28.71 18.44
N THR A 490 0.14 27.54 17.79
CA THR A 490 0.95 26.38 18.20
C THR A 490 2.43 26.72 18.25
N VAL A 491 2.97 27.34 17.18
CA VAL A 491 4.37 27.79 17.11
C VAL A 491 4.70 28.78 18.23
N ALA A 492 3.86 29.80 18.43
CA ALA A 492 4.07 30.82 19.47
C ALA A 492 3.93 30.27 20.90
N ALA A 493 3.11 29.23 21.10
CA ALA A 493 3.01 28.54 22.38
C ALA A 493 4.19 27.58 22.61
N LEU A 494 4.68 26.92 21.56
CA LEU A 494 5.78 25.96 21.62
C LEU A 494 7.06 26.60 22.16
N GLU A 495 7.45 27.80 21.70
CA GLU A 495 8.60 28.54 22.25
C GLU A 495 8.52 28.69 23.77
N ILE A 496 7.33 29.06 24.27
CA ILE A 496 7.07 29.25 25.70
C ILE A 496 7.04 27.91 26.44
N ILE A 497 6.45 26.86 25.86
CA ILE A 497 6.39 25.50 26.42
C ILE A 497 7.82 24.93 26.56
N LEU A 498 8.61 24.94 25.49
CA LEU A 498 10.01 24.50 25.49
C LEU A 498 10.80 25.22 26.59
N SER A 499 10.71 26.55 26.66
CA SER A 499 11.37 27.35 27.70
C SER A 499 10.94 26.96 29.12
N ASN A 500 9.65 26.69 29.35
CA ASN A 500 9.16 26.27 30.66
C ASN A 500 9.60 24.84 31.02
N LEU A 501 9.54 23.89 30.09
CA LEU A 501 9.89 22.50 30.36
C LEU A 501 11.41 22.32 30.58
N SER A 502 12.24 22.94 29.75
CA SER A 502 13.70 22.93 29.92
C SER A 502 14.12 23.62 31.23
N SER A 503 13.47 24.72 31.65
CA SER A 503 13.77 25.39 32.92
C SER A 503 13.38 24.58 34.16
N GLN A 504 12.41 23.67 34.03
CA GLN A 504 12.04 22.68 35.06
C GLN A 504 12.93 21.43 35.05
N GLY A 505 13.85 21.32 34.08
CA GLY A 505 14.76 20.18 33.96
C GLY A 505 14.12 18.93 33.36
N TYR A 506 13.02 19.07 32.61
CA TYR A 506 12.51 17.97 31.80
C TYR A 506 13.41 17.73 30.57
N ALA A 507 13.70 16.46 30.29
CA ALA A 507 14.25 16.05 29.00
C ALA A 507 13.13 16.02 27.97
N LEU A 508 13.38 16.53 26.77
CA LEU A 508 12.41 16.59 25.69
C LEU A 508 12.82 15.60 24.61
N GLU A 509 12.11 14.48 24.57
CA GLU A 509 12.49 13.29 23.81
C GLU A 509 11.38 12.88 22.85
N ALA A 510 11.74 12.13 21.80
CA ALA A 510 10.76 11.50 20.92
C ALA A 510 10.37 10.11 21.44
N LEU A 511 9.15 9.69 21.11
CA LEU A 511 8.68 8.31 21.26
C LEU A 511 9.19 7.46 20.09
N CYS A 512 9.06 6.13 20.23
CA CYS A 512 9.22 5.16 19.15
C CYS A 512 10.61 5.19 18.46
N GLN A 513 11.67 5.21 19.27
CA GLN A 513 13.08 5.08 18.86
C GLN A 513 13.58 3.64 19.05
#